data_AF-A0A3Q1G0P9-F1
#
_entry.id   AF-A0A3Q1G0P9-F1
#
_cell.length_a   1.000
_cell.length_b   1.000
_cell.length_c   1.000
_cell.angle_alpha   90.00
_cell.angle_beta   90.00
_cell.angle_gamma   90.00
#
_symmetry.space_group_name_H-M   'P 1'
#
loop_
_entity.id
_entity.type
_entity.pdbx_description
1 polymer ?
#
loop_
_entity_poly.entity_id
_entity_poly.type
_entity_poly.pdbx_seq_one_letter_code
_entity_poly.pdbx_strand_id
1 'polypeptide(L)'
;MAAPAPKSVLFVCLGNICRSPIAEAVFRKMAMDAGVADKWRIDSAATSTYEIGSSPDHRGQACMKKHGVPMSHVARQVTKADFTSFEYILCMDENNLSELNRKANLVKNYTAKIELLGSYDPQKQRIIQDPYYVSTQTATLSISLNNSDNFSGFSFINSCYFWGSRTVYS
;
A
#
# COMPACT_ATOMS: atom_id res chain seq x y z
N MET A 1 -9.25 25.25 19.65
CA MET A 1 -9.01 24.81 18.26
C MET A 1 -9.38 23.35 18.20
N ALA A 2 -10.36 22.96 17.37
CA ALA A 2 -10.72 21.56 17.21
C ALA A 2 -9.48 20.78 16.75
N ALA A 3 -9.18 19.65 17.40
CA ALA A 3 -8.10 18.78 16.94
C ALA A 3 -8.36 18.45 15.46
N PRO A 4 -7.36 18.57 14.57
CA PRO A 4 -7.54 18.22 13.17
C PRO A 4 -8.06 16.78 13.09
N ALA A 5 -9.06 16.54 12.24
CA ALA A 5 -9.62 15.21 12.06
C ALA A 5 -8.50 14.22 11.70
N PRO A 6 -8.57 12.97 12.21
CA PRO A 6 -7.54 11.98 11.94
C PRO A 6 -7.42 11.74 10.43
N LYS A 7 -6.19 11.83 9.91
CA LYS A 7 -5.89 11.60 8.50
C LYS A 7 -6.07 10.12 8.19
N SER A 8 -6.47 9.80 6.97
CA SER A 8 -6.75 8.41 6.60
C SER A 8 -6.18 8.06 5.23
N VAL A 9 -5.48 6.93 5.17
CA VAL A 9 -4.86 6.41 3.95
C VAL A 9 -5.21 4.94 3.75
N LEU A 10 -5.59 4.60 2.51
CA LEU A 10 -5.85 3.26 2.05
C LEU A 10 -4.87 2.90 0.93
N PHE A 11 -4.06 1.87 1.13
CA PHE A 11 -3.17 1.35 0.10
C PHE A 11 -3.87 0.27 -0.72
N VAL A 12 -3.84 0.38 -2.05
CA VAL A 12 -4.57 -0.54 -2.93
C VAL A 12 -3.66 -1.18 -3.97
N CYS A 13 -3.74 -2.51 -4.08
CA CYS A 13 -3.19 -3.24 -5.22
C CYS A 13 -4.20 -4.26 -5.77
N LEU A 14 -3.80 -5.06 -6.77
CA LEU A 14 -4.71 -6.02 -7.39
C LEU A 14 -5.27 -7.06 -6.39
N GLY A 15 -4.39 -7.77 -5.68
CA GLY A 15 -4.76 -8.89 -4.81
C GLY A 15 -4.63 -8.65 -3.31
N ASN A 16 -4.09 -7.52 -2.87
CA ASN A 16 -3.87 -7.21 -1.44
C ASN A 16 -3.08 -8.26 -0.64
N ILE A 17 -2.18 -8.98 -1.31
CA ILE A 17 -1.28 -9.96 -0.66
C ILE A 17 0.20 -9.58 -0.75
N CYS A 18 0.60 -8.78 -1.76
CA CYS A 18 1.99 -8.42 -2.02
C CYS A 18 2.28 -6.95 -1.70
N ARG A 19 1.93 -6.05 -2.62
CA ARG A 19 2.37 -4.63 -2.58
C ARG A 19 1.67 -3.80 -1.51
N SER A 20 0.34 -3.85 -1.42
CA SER A 20 -0.41 -3.00 -0.49
C SER A 20 -0.25 -3.34 0.99
N PRO A 21 -0.14 -4.63 1.41
CA PRO A 21 0.17 -4.94 2.81
C PRO A 21 1.57 -4.48 3.22
N ILE A 22 2.55 -4.55 2.31
CA ILE A 22 3.90 -4.03 2.55
C ILE A 22 3.84 -2.52 2.75
N ALA A 23 3.14 -1.78 1.88
CA ALA A 23 3.00 -0.33 1.99
C ALA A 23 2.32 0.08 3.30
N GLU A 24 1.26 -0.63 3.70
CA GLU A 24 0.56 -0.42 4.95
C GLU A 24 1.49 -0.59 6.15
N ALA A 25 2.23 -1.70 6.20
CA ALA A 25 3.09 -2.02 7.34
C ALA A 25 4.30 -1.07 7.44
N VAL A 26 4.90 -0.71 6.31
CA VAL A 26 5.94 0.34 6.26
C VAL A 26 5.36 1.66 6.74
N PHE A 27 4.19 2.06 6.24
CA PHE A 27 3.56 3.31 6.64
C PHE A 27 3.25 3.38 8.13
N ARG A 28 2.68 2.29 8.67
CA ARG A 28 2.41 2.15 10.09
C ARG A 28 3.68 2.24 10.93
N LYS A 29 4.76 1.59 10.52
CA LYS A 29 6.04 1.64 11.25
C LYS A 29 6.57 3.06 11.34
N MET A 30 6.58 3.83 10.25
CA MET A 30 7.08 5.21 10.35
C MET A 30 6.14 6.12 11.11
N ALA A 31 4.82 5.93 10.99
CA ALA A 31 3.86 6.71 11.76
C ALA A 31 4.08 6.49 13.27
N MET A 32 4.42 5.25 13.67
CA MET A 32 4.85 4.94 15.03
C MET A 32 6.18 5.61 15.38
N ASP A 33 7.19 5.53 14.52
CA ASP A 33 8.52 6.13 14.75
C ASP A 33 8.47 7.67 14.84
N ALA A 34 7.57 8.30 14.10
CA ALA A 34 7.32 9.74 14.15
C ALA A 34 6.37 10.15 15.29
N GLY A 35 5.81 9.21 16.05
CA GLY A 35 4.88 9.50 17.15
C GLY A 35 3.51 10.05 16.69
N VAL A 36 3.09 9.75 15.47
CA VAL A 36 1.84 10.24 14.87
C VAL A 36 0.86 9.12 14.49
N ALA A 37 1.15 7.87 14.83
CA ALA A 37 0.29 6.72 14.52
C ALA A 37 -1.16 6.93 14.96
N ASP A 38 -1.39 7.53 16.13
CA ASP A 38 -2.74 7.78 16.66
C ASP A 38 -3.54 8.83 15.88
N LYS A 39 -2.86 9.62 15.03
CA LYS A 39 -3.49 10.61 14.15
C LYS A 39 -3.85 10.03 12.78
N TRP A 40 -3.43 8.80 12.48
CA TRP A 40 -3.57 8.18 11.17
C TRP A 40 -4.39 6.89 11.21
N ARG A 41 -5.44 6.84 10.39
CA ARG A 41 -6.11 5.59 10.03
C ARG A 41 -5.42 4.99 8.81
N ILE A 42 -4.81 3.81 8.99
CA ILE A 42 -3.95 3.15 7.98
C ILE A 42 -4.51 1.77 7.69
N ASP A 43 -4.81 1.50 6.42
CA ASP A 43 -5.41 0.24 5.97
C ASP A 43 -4.94 -0.11 4.55
N SER A 44 -5.20 -1.35 4.11
CA SER A 44 -4.97 -1.78 2.72
C SER A 44 -6.10 -2.65 2.17
N ALA A 45 -6.29 -2.61 0.84
CA ALA A 45 -7.35 -3.34 0.15
C ALA A 45 -6.97 -3.80 -1.26
N ALA A 46 -7.79 -4.68 -1.82
CA ALA A 46 -7.71 -5.24 -3.16
C ALA A 46 -8.73 -4.60 -4.10
N THR A 47 -8.37 -4.41 -5.37
CA THR A 47 -9.36 -4.13 -6.42
C THR A 47 -10.14 -5.39 -6.81
N SER A 48 -9.49 -6.55 -6.78
CA SER A 48 -10.05 -7.87 -7.12
C SER A 48 -10.63 -8.60 -5.89
N THR A 49 -11.26 -9.75 -6.13
CA THR A 49 -11.81 -10.64 -5.08
C THR A 49 -11.03 -11.94 -4.89
N TYR A 50 -9.92 -12.14 -5.62
CA TYR A 50 -9.26 -13.44 -5.70
C TYR A 50 -8.71 -13.94 -4.36
N GLU A 51 -8.18 -13.02 -3.56
CA GLU A 51 -7.40 -13.33 -2.36
C GLU A 51 -8.09 -12.87 -1.07
N ILE A 52 -9.40 -12.61 -1.09
CA ILE A 52 -10.11 -12.15 0.11
C ILE A 52 -9.98 -13.21 1.20
N GLY A 53 -9.54 -12.81 2.40
CA GLY A 53 -9.29 -13.70 3.52
C GLY A 53 -7.88 -14.31 3.55
N SER A 54 -7.10 -14.18 2.47
CA SER A 54 -5.72 -14.66 2.42
C SER A 54 -4.80 -13.82 3.31
N SER A 55 -3.80 -14.47 3.89
CA SER A 55 -2.68 -13.76 4.53
C SER A 55 -1.74 -13.16 3.46
N PRO A 56 -0.92 -12.14 3.80
CA PRO A 56 0.09 -11.60 2.90
C PRO A 56 1.02 -12.69 2.39
N ASP A 57 1.55 -12.54 1.17
CA ASP A 57 2.45 -13.52 0.56
C ASP A 57 3.66 -13.76 1.49
N HIS A 58 3.97 -15.04 1.75
CA HIS A 58 5.09 -15.48 2.58
C HIS A 58 6.41 -14.79 2.22
N ARG A 59 6.61 -14.50 0.94
CA ARG A 59 7.73 -13.73 0.39
C ARG A 59 7.76 -12.33 1.00
N GLY A 60 6.67 -11.59 0.88
CA GLY A 60 6.52 -10.27 1.51
C GLY A 60 6.71 -10.33 3.03
N GLN A 61 6.14 -11.34 3.69
CA GLN A 61 6.31 -11.54 5.14
C GLN A 61 7.77 -11.76 5.54
N ALA A 62 8.50 -12.61 4.81
CA ALA A 62 9.91 -12.87 5.06
C ALA A 62 10.77 -11.61 4.88
N CYS A 63 10.48 -10.81 3.85
CA CYS A 63 11.13 -9.51 3.65
C CYS A 63 10.88 -8.57 4.84
N MET A 64 9.62 -8.37 5.22
CA MET A 64 9.26 -7.45 6.30
C MET A 64 9.81 -7.89 7.65
N LYS A 65 9.86 -9.20 7.90
CA LYS A 65 10.52 -9.76 9.09
C LYS A 65 12.02 -9.44 9.14
N LYS A 66 12.73 -9.47 8.01
CA LYS A 66 14.16 -9.07 7.95
C LYS A 66 14.37 -7.59 8.30
N HIS A 67 13.40 -6.74 7.98
CA HIS A 67 13.42 -5.32 8.32
C HIS A 67 12.81 -5.00 9.69
N GLY A 68 12.41 -6.01 10.48
CA GLY A 68 11.80 -5.80 11.79
C GLY A 68 10.43 -5.13 11.74
N VAL A 69 9.72 -5.22 10.61
CA VAL A 69 8.38 -4.65 10.45
C VAL A 69 7.35 -5.78 10.54
N PRO A 70 6.54 -5.84 11.61
CA PRO A 70 5.49 -6.84 11.72
C PRO A 70 4.37 -6.55 10.70
N MET A 71 3.96 -7.58 9.95
CA MET A 71 2.77 -7.54 9.11
C MET A 71 1.69 -8.43 9.71
N SER A 72 0.56 -7.83 10.03
CA SER A 72 -0.65 -8.55 10.42
C SER A 72 -1.80 -7.94 9.63
N HIS A 73 -2.10 -8.56 8.48
CA HIS A 73 -3.14 -8.11 7.56
C HIS A 73 -3.92 -9.31 7.06
N VAL A 74 -5.18 -9.09 6.69
CA VAL A 74 -6.02 -10.08 6.00
C VAL A 74 -6.55 -9.40 4.76
N ALA A 75 -6.33 -10.02 3.60
CA ALA A 75 -6.72 -9.42 2.34
C ALA A 75 -8.23 -9.15 2.31
N ARG A 76 -8.61 -7.93 1.94
CA ARG A 76 -10.00 -7.48 1.82
C ARG A 76 -10.20 -6.72 0.52
N GLN A 77 -11.43 -6.70 0.01
CA GLN A 77 -11.75 -5.89 -1.16
C GLN A 77 -12.02 -4.43 -0.79
N VAL A 78 -11.71 -3.52 -1.71
CA VAL A 78 -12.16 -2.13 -1.66
C VAL A 78 -13.69 -2.06 -1.80
N THR A 79 -14.32 -1.33 -0.90
CA THR A 79 -15.76 -1.14 -0.81
C THR A 79 -16.16 0.27 -1.23
N LYS A 80 -17.45 0.51 -1.49
CA LYS A 80 -17.94 1.86 -1.80
C LYS A 80 -17.72 2.84 -0.65
N ALA A 81 -17.81 2.36 0.59
CA ALA A 81 -17.61 3.17 1.79
C ALA A 81 -16.15 3.62 1.95
N ASP A 82 -15.18 2.88 1.39
CA ASP A 82 -13.77 3.28 1.45
C ASP A 82 -13.53 4.61 0.73
N PHE A 83 -14.23 4.86 -0.40
CA PHE A 83 -14.11 6.10 -1.17
C PHE A 83 -14.66 7.35 -0.47
N THR A 84 -15.47 7.18 0.56
CA THR A 84 -16.01 8.28 1.39
C THR A 84 -15.36 8.34 2.77
N SER A 85 -14.79 7.23 3.24
CA SER A 85 -14.22 7.13 4.60
C SER A 85 -12.73 7.44 4.65
N PHE A 86 -12.03 7.31 3.53
CA PHE A 86 -10.60 7.59 3.43
C PHE A 86 -10.35 8.92 2.69
N GLU A 87 -9.37 9.67 3.16
CA GLU A 87 -8.92 10.91 2.52
C GLU A 87 -7.99 10.61 1.35
N TYR A 88 -7.13 9.60 1.49
CA TYR A 88 -6.17 9.18 0.48
C TYR A 88 -6.37 7.71 0.11
N ILE A 89 -6.46 7.43 -1.18
CA ILE A 89 -6.40 6.08 -1.75
C ILE A 89 -5.18 6.03 -2.66
N LEU A 90 -4.13 5.35 -2.20
CA LEU A 90 -2.85 5.27 -2.88
C LEU A 90 -2.70 3.90 -3.55
N CYS A 91 -2.59 3.91 -4.87
CA CYS A 91 -2.50 2.69 -5.68
C CYS A 91 -1.11 2.46 -6.27
N MET A 92 -0.83 1.22 -6.66
CA MET A 92 0.52 0.78 -7.01
C MET A 92 0.88 0.97 -8.49
N ASP A 93 -0.11 0.86 -9.37
CA ASP A 93 0.06 0.93 -10.82
C ASP A 93 -1.14 1.60 -11.51
N GLU A 94 -0.98 1.91 -12.80
CA GLU A 94 -2.02 2.57 -13.61
C GLU A 94 -3.27 1.70 -13.78
N ASN A 95 -3.15 0.38 -13.79
CA ASN A 95 -4.30 -0.51 -13.87
C ASN A 95 -5.15 -0.42 -12.61
N ASN A 96 -4.52 -0.36 -11.44
CA ASN A 96 -5.18 -0.16 -10.16
C ASN A 96 -5.84 1.22 -10.11
N LEU A 97 -5.16 2.26 -10.60
CA LEU A 97 -5.72 3.61 -10.70
C LEU A 97 -6.98 3.63 -11.58
N SER A 98 -6.92 3.02 -12.76
CA SER A 98 -8.05 2.92 -13.69
C SER A 98 -9.24 2.19 -13.07
N GLU A 99 -9.00 1.04 -12.43
CA GLU A 99 -10.05 0.27 -11.76
C GLU A 99 -10.66 1.02 -10.55
N LEU A 100 -9.84 1.73 -9.79
CA LEU A 100 -10.31 2.55 -8.68
C LEU A 100 -11.15 3.72 -9.17
N ASN A 101 -10.72 4.44 -10.22
CA ASN A 101 -11.51 5.51 -10.82
C ASN A 101 -12.85 5.00 -11.36
N ARG A 102 -12.84 3.84 -12.03
CA ARG A 102 -14.07 3.17 -12.49
C ARG A 102 -15.02 2.87 -11.33
N LYS A 103 -14.51 2.35 -10.21
CA LYS A 103 -15.31 2.08 -9.00
C LYS A 103 -15.76 3.37 -8.30
N ALA A 104 -14.92 4.39 -8.25
CA ALA A 104 -15.23 5.69 -7.64
C ALA A 104 -16.38 6.41 -8.37
N ASN A 105 -16.42 6.33 -9.69
CA ASN A 105 -17.51 6.87 -10.51
C ASN A 105 -18.88 6.23 -10.22
N LEU A 106 -18.91 5.06 -9.57
CA LEU A 106 -20.15 4.41 -9.12
C LEU A 106 -20.61 4.85 -7.72
N VAL A 107 -19.81 5.69 -7.04
CA VAL A 107 -20.08 6.21 -5.70
C VAL A 107 -20.48 7.67 -5.82
N LYS A 108 -21.63 8.03 -5.26
CA LYS A 108 -22.05 9.43 -5.17
C LYS A 108 -21.22 10.14 -4.11
N ASN A 109 -20.68 11.31 -4.45
CA ASN A 109 -19.95 12.20 -3.53
C ASN A 109 -18.73 11.55 -2.86
N TYR A 110 -17.91 10.80 -3.60
CA TYR A 110 -16.64 10.35 -3.04
C TYR A 110 -15.73 11.56 -2.75
N THR A 111 -15.00 11.48 -1.64
CA THR A 111 -14.10 12.56 -1.16
C THR A 111 -12.64 12.14 -1.21
N ALA A 112 -12.36 10.85 -1.39
CA ALA A 112 -11.02 10.31 -1.44
C ALA A 112 -10.22 10.84 -2.64
N LYS A 113 -8.96 11.23 -2.39
CA LYS A 113 -7.97 11.50 -3.42
C LYS A 113 -7.33 10.19 -3.88
N ILE A 114 -7.53 9.85 -5.15
CA ILE A 114 -7.03 8.60 -5.75
C ILE A 114 -5.77 8.92 -6.55
N GLU A 115 -4.62 8.45 -6.09
CA GLU A 115 -3.32 8.79 -6.67
C GLU A 115 -2.39 7.56 -6.73
N LEU A 116 -1.34 7.65 -7.53
CA LEU A 116 -0.28 6.63 -7.56
C LEU A 116 0.64 6.85 -6.37
N LEU A 117 0.95 5.81 -5.62
CA LEU A 117 1.90 5.89 -4.52
C LEU A 117 3.29 6.37 -5.02
N GLY A 118 3.68 5.94 -6.22
CA GLY A 118 4.92 6.38 -6.88
C GLY A 118 4.92 7.84 -7.33
N SER A 119 3.79 8.58 -7.30
CA SER A 119 3.82 10.03 -7.57
C SER A 119 4.49 10.81 -6.45
N TYR A 120 4.61 10.21 -5.27
CA TYR A 120 5.30 10.78 -4.11
C TYR A 120 6.80 10.44 -4.10
N ASP A 121 7.30 9.71 -5.09
CA ASP A 121 8.71 9.33 -5.15
C ASP A 121 9.60 10.48 -5.63
N PRO A 122 10.62 10.93 -4.86
CA PRO A 122 11.60 11.90 -5.31
C PRO A 122 12.35 11.45 -6.57
N GLN A 123 12.50 10.14 -6.78
CA GLN A 123 13.10 9.55 -7.98
C GLN A 123 12.12 9.44 -9.16
N LYS A 124 10.86 9.86 -8.97
CA LYS A 124 9.79 9.86 -9.97
C LYS A 124 9.46 8.46 -10.53
N GLN A 125 9.71 7.38 -9.78
CA GLN A 125 9.24 6.05 -10.19
C GLN A 125 7.74 5.92 -9.89
N ARG A 126 6.93 6.28 -10.89
CA ARG A 126 5.47 6.35 -10.75
C ARG A 126 4.82 4.98 -10.57
N ILE A 127 5.43 3.93 -11.10
CA ILE A 127 4.86 2.57 -11.18
C ILE A 127 5.60 1.62 -10.27
N ILE A 128 4.84 0.94 -9.43
CA ILE A 128 5.31 -0.06 -8.49
C ILE A 128 5.08 -1.43 -9.11
N GLN A 129 6.14 -1.97 -9.71
CA GLN A 129 6.11 -3.26 -10.39
C GLN A 129 5.61 -4.37 -9.46
N ASP A 130 4.77 -5.26 -9.99
CA ASP A 130 4.19 -6.34 -9.20
C ASP A 130 5.20 -7.48 -8.98
N PRO A 131 5.68 -7.70 -7.73
CA PRO A 131 6.62 -8.79 -7.43
C PRO A 131 5.97 -10.18 -7.57
N TYR A 132 4.64 -10.26 -7.75
CA TYR A 132 3.97 -11.53 -7.97
C TYR A 132 4.38 -12.18 -9.30
N TYR A 133 4.60 -11.39 -10.36
CA TYR A 133 4.87 -11.88 -11.71
C TYR A 133 6.35 -11.94 -12.08
N VAL A 134 7.24 -11.41 -11.23
CA VAL A 134 8.69 -11.40 -11.49
C VAL A 134 9.41 -12.36 -10.54
N SER A 135 10.24 -13.23 -11.11
CA SER A 135 11.03 -14.22 -10.35
C SER A 135 12.22 -13.62 -9.61
N THR A 136 12.59 -12.36 -9.90
CA THR A 136 13.88 -11.77 -9.51
C THR A 136 13.81 -10.39 -8.87
N GLN A 137 12.63 -9.80 -8.66
CA GLN A 137 12.54 -8.45 -8.09
C GLN A 137 11.53 -8.35 -6.95
N THR A 138 11.98 -7.71 -5.89
CA THR A 138 11.36 -7.77 -4.58
C THR A 138 11.45 -6.37 -3.99
N ALA A 139 10.34 -5.64 -4.13
CA ALA A 139 10.26 -4.24 -3.73
C ALA A 139 10.16 -4.15 -2.20
N THR A 140 11.15 -3.51 -1.55
CA THR A 140 10.97 -2.97 -0.20
C THR A 140 10.63 -1.49 -0.33
N LEU A 141 9.58 -1.07 0.36
CA LEU A 141 9.14 0.31 0.34
C LEU A 141 9.84 1.03 1.50
N SER A 142 10.46 2.16 1.22
CA SER A 142 10.68 3.17 2.26
C SER A 142 9.80 4.35 1.92
N ILE A 143 9.24 4.96 2.94
CA ILE A 143 8.45 6.17 2.80
C ILE A 143 9.11 7.16 3.76
N SER A 144 8.92 8.44 3.53
CA SER A 144 9.38 9.51 4.41
C SER A 144 8.20 10.43 4.69
N LEU A 145 7.90 10.61 5.98
CA LEU A 145 6.94 11.60 6.47
C LEU A 145 7.74 12.81 6.95
N ASN A 146 7.41 14.01 6.46
CA ASN A 146 7.97 15.22 7.06
C ASN A 146 7.29 15.48 8.41
N ASN A 147 7.99 16.21 9.28
CA ASN A 147 7.56 16.67 10.61
C ASN A 147 6.20 17.44 10.66
N SER A 148 5.51 17.60 9.53
CA SER A 148 4.28 18.37 9.35
C SER A 148 3.03 17.51 9.07
N ASP A 149 3.03 16.24 9.45
CA ASP A 149 1.90 15.31 9.22
C ASP A 149 1.54 15.14 7.72
N ASN A 150 2.40 15.54 6.76
CA ASN A 150 2.13 15.49 5.32
C ASN A 150 3.13 14.58 4.59
N PHE A 151 2.65 13.83 3.59
CA PHE A 151 3.47 13.04 2.68
C PHE A 151 4.52 13.93 2.00
N SER A 152 5.81 13.65 2.20
CA SER A 152 6.90 14.47 1.67
C SER A 152 7.94 13.72 0.84
N GLY A 153 7.91 12.39 0.85
CA GLY A 153 8.72 11.58 -0.05
C GLY A 153 8.44 10.10 0.11
N PHE A 154 8.48 9.37 -0.99
CA PHE A 154 8.42 7.91 -1.05
C PHE A 154 9.72 7.42 -1.68
N SER A 155 10.46 6.44 -1.17
CA SER A 155 11.62 5.92 -1.92
C SER A 155 11.66 4.42 -1.90
N PHE A 156 11.78 3.82 -3.07
CA PHE A 156 12.00 2.38 -3.19
C PHE A 156 13.42 2.05 -2.75
N ILE A 157 13.57 1.31 -1.65
CA ILE A 157 14.87 0.75 -1.28
C ILE A 157 14.88 -0.70 -1.76
N ASN A 158 15.72 -1.01 -2.74
CA ASN A 158 15.99 -2.38 -3.19
C ASN A 158 16.82 -3.13 -2.12
N SER A 159 16.20 -3.56 -1.01
CA SER A 159 16.94 -4.23 0.09
C SER A 159 16.54 -5.67 0.33
N CYS A 160 15.30 -6.08 0.03
CA CYS A 160 14.96 -7.49 0.02
C CYS A 160 15.24 -8.09 -1.36
N TYR A 161 15.96 -9.22 -1.42
CA TYR A 161 16.04 -10.11 -2.57
C TYR A 161 15.18 -11.36 -2.30
N PHE A 162 14.27 -11.71 -3.21
CA PHE A 162 13.65 -13.04 -3.25
C PHE A 162 14.65 -14.04 -3.79
N TRP A 163 15.23 -14.86 -2.91
CA TRP A 163 15.87 -16.10 -3.33
C TRP A 163 14.86 -17.23 -3.15
N GLY A 164 14.42 -17.80 -4.26
CA GLY A 164 13.41 -18.85 -4.27
C GLY A 164 13.12 -19.33 -5.68
N SER A 165 13.99 -20.20 -6.19
CA SER A 165 13.72 -21.05 -7.35
C SER A 165 12.43 -21.84 -7.12
N ARG A 166 11.35 -21.49 -7.83
CA ARG A 166 10.31 -22.46 -8.17
C ARG A 166 10.55 -22.92 -9.60
N THR A 167 11.06 -24.13 -9.69
CA THR A 167 10.96 -25.01 -10.85
C THR A 167 9.57 -24.86 -11.46
N VAL A 168 9.54 -24.41 -12.71
CA VAL A 168 8.35 -24.43 -13.54
C VAL A 168 7.99 -25.91 -13.71
N TYR A 169 6.82 -26.32 -13.20
CA TYR A 169 6.24 -27.58 -13.62
C TYR A 169 5.46 -27.33 -14.91
N SER A 170 5.84 -28.14 -15.90
CA SER A 170 5.38 -28.25 -17.30
C SER A 170 5.86 -27.21 -18.29
#